data_AF-A0A971D1P0-F1
#
_entry.id   AF-A0A971D1P0-F1
#
_cell.length_a   1.000
_cell.length_b   1.000
_cell.length_c   1.000
_cell.angle_alpha   90.00
_cell.angle_beta   90.00
_cell.angle_gamma   90.00
#
_symmetry.space_group_name_H-M   'P 1'
#
loop_
_entity.id
_entity.type
_entity.pdbx_description
1 polymer ?
#
loop_
_entity_poly.entity_id
_entity_poly.type
_entity_poly.pdbx_seq_one_letter_code
_entity_poly.pdbx_strand_id
1 'polypeptide(L)'
;MVGLVIVSHSVRLADGVVELAAQMAGPEVRLATAAGLDGPGDALGTDAARVLRAVEEVWSDDGVLVLMDLGSAVLSAELAVDLLDEERRGKVRLTAAPLVEGAVAAAVSASLGDPLEAVA
;
A
#
# COMPACT_ATOMS: atom_id res chain seq x y z
N MET A 1 -3.67 -10.25 9.78
CA MET A 1 -3.21 -8.90 10.12
C MET A 1 -3.43 -8.02 8.91
N VAL A 2 -3.80 -6.75 9.10
CA VAL A 2 -3.94 -5.79 8.00
C VAL A 2 -2.65 -5.72 7.19
N GLY A 3 -2.74 -5.90 5.87
CA GLY A 3 -1.63 -5.74 4.94
C GLY A 3 -1.50 -4.28 4.48
N LEU A 4 -0.29 -3.85 4.12
CA LEU A 4 -0.02 -2.49 3.69
C LEU A 4 0.57 -2.48 2.28
N VAL A 5 0.04 -1.61 1.42
CA VAL A 5 0.56 -1.34 0.08
C VAL A 5 0.99 0.12 -0.01
N ILE A 6 2.26 0.34 -0.38
CA ILE A 6 2.83 1.66 -0.61
C ILE A 6 2.81 1.96 -2.10
N VAL A 7 1.97 2.91 -2.51
CA VAL A 7 1.84 3.35 -3.90
C VAL A 7 2.57 4.68 -4.09
N SER A 8 3.57 4.70 -4.97
CA SER A 8 4.31 5.92 -5.27
C SER A 8 4.67 6.04 -6.74
N HIS A 9 4.89 7.25 -7.21
CA HIS A 9 5.51 7.48 -8.50
C HIS A 9 6.95 6.95 -8.55
N SER A 10 7.66 6.98 -7.42
CA SER A 10 9.07 6.65 -7.33
C SER A 10 9.27 5.29 -6.65
N VAL A 11 9.86 4.35 -7.37
CA VAL A 11 10.28 3.04 -6.81
C VAL A 11 11.17 3.25 -5.60
N ARG A 12 12.17 4.14 -5.73
CA ARG A 12 13.12 4.44 -4.64
C ARG A 12 12.46 5.02 -3.40
N LEU A 13 11.39 5.80 -3.57
CA LEU A 13 10.64 6.34 -2.43
C LEU A 13 9.83 5.23 -1.75
N ALA A 14 9.07 4.45 -2.52
CA ALA A 14 8.26 3.36 -1.99
C ALA A 14 9.13 2.33 -1.24
N ASP A 15 10.25 1.93 -1.82
CA ASP A 15 11.17 0.97 -1.21
C ASP A 15 11.76 1.51 0.10
N GLY A 16 12.18 2.78 0.12
CA GLY A 16 12.69 3.42 1.34
C GLY A 16 11.63 3.55 2.44
N VAL A 17 10.37 3.79 2.08
CA VAL A 17 9.26 3.81 3.03
C VAL A 17 8.99 2.42 3.61
N VAL A 18 8.97 1.38 2.76
CA VAL A 18 8.80 -0.01 3.22
C VAL A 18 9.97 -0.45 4.11
N GLU A 19 11.21 -0.10 3.74
CA GLU A 19 12.39 -0.39 4.57
C GLU A 19 12.24 0.20 5.97
N LEU A 20 11.88 1.49 6.06
CA LEU A 20 11.68 2.15 7.34
C LEU A 20 10.52 1.55 8.13
N ALA A 21 9.36 1.36 7.49
CA ALA A 21 8.18 0.80 8.14
C ALA A 21 8.42 -0.61 8.67
N ALA A 22 9.10 -1.47 7.90
CA ALA A 22 9.45 -2.83 8.31
C ALA A 22 10.38 -2.86 9.52
N GLN A 23 11.39 -1.97 9.58
CA GLN A 23 12.29 -1.86 10.74
C GLN A 23 11.55 -1.43 12.01
N MET A 24 10.54 -0.57 11.88
CA MET A 24 9.78 -0.05 13.01
C MET A 24 8.72 -1.03 13.52
N ALA A 25 8.05 -1.75 12.62
CA ALA A 25 6.91 -2.60 12.95
C ALA A 25 7.26 -4.09 13.16
N GLY A 26 8.42 -4.53 12.66
CA GLY A 26 8.86 -5.92 12.77
C GLY A 26 8.43 -6.80 11.58
N PRO A 27 8.91 -8.06 11.54
CA PRO A 27 8.86 -8.91 10.35
C PRO A 27 7.48 -9.49 10.03
N GLU A 28 6.53 -9.39 10.95
CA GLU A 28 5.19 -10.01 10.82
C GLU A 28 4.24 -9.16 9.95
N VAL A 29 4.53 -7.87 9.78
CA VAL A 29 3.70 -6.96 8.98
C VAL A 29 3.95 -7.21 7.49
N ARG A 30 2.87 -7.47 6.75
CA ARG A 30 2.92 -7.67 5.31
C ARG A 30 2.93 -6.32 4.60
N LEU A 31 4.04 -6.02 3.92
CA LEU A 31 4.28 -4.78 3.19
C LEU A 31 4.59 -5.11 1.73
N ALA A 32 3.95 -4.41 0.80
CA ALA A 32 4.28 -4.47 -0.63
C ALA A 32 4.36 -3.07 -1.22
N THR A 33 5.08 -2.94 -2.35
CA THR A 33 5.19 -1.69 -3.09
C THR A 33 4.52 -1.79 -4.45
N ALA A 34 3.91 -0.69 -4.88
CA ALA A 34 3.42 -0.51 -6.24
C ALA A 34 3.86 0.87 -6.74
N ALA A 35 5.01 0.91 -7.40
CA ALA A 35 5.61 2.19 -7.80
C ALA A 35 6.31 2.16 -9.14
N GLY A 36 6.40 3.31 -9.79
CA GLY A 36 7.00 3.47 -11.12
C GLY A 36 6.21 2.84 -12.26
N LEU A 37 6.74 2.98 -13.48
CA LEU A 37 6.20 2.37 -14.70
C LEU A 37 7.06 1.20 -15.18
N ASP A 38 6.50 0.35 -16.05
CA ASP A 38 7.28 -0.65 -16.80
C ASP A 38 8.18 0.06 -17.82
N GLY A 39 9.48 -0.25 -17.81
CA GLY A 39 10.43 0.28 -18.76
C GLY A 39 11.86 0.37 -18.21
N PRO A 40 12.85 0.69 -19.07
CA PRO A 40 14.22 0.90 -18.62
C PRO A 40 14.35 2.20 -17.80
N GLY A 41 14.93 2.09 -16.60
CA GLY A 41 15.26 3.22 -15.71
C GLY A 41 14.24 3.45 -14.59
N ASP A 42 14.50 4.49 -13.79
CA ASP A 42 13.67 4.89 -12.63
C ASP A 42 12.51 5.82 -13.07
N ALA A 43 11.74 5.42 -14.08
CA ALA A 43 10.67 6.25 -14.63
C ALA A 43 9.57 6.48 -13.58
N LEU A 44 9.31 7.76 -13.26
CA LEU A 44 8.26 8.14 -12.34
C LEU A 44 6.87 7.87 -12.94
N GLY A 45 6.00 7.23 -12.15
CA GLY A 45 4.60 7.00 -12.53
C GLY A 45 3.96 5.89 -11.72
N THR A 46 2.69 5.60 -12.02
CA THR A 46 1.89 4.62 -11.29
C THR A 46 1.11 3.74 -12.26
N ASP A 47 0.86 2.50 -11.86
CA ASP A 47 0.18 1.49 -12.68
C ASP A 47 -0.82 0.71 -11.83
N ALA A 48 -2.10 0.72 -12.23
CA ALA A 48 -3.17 0.01 -11.54
C ALA A 48 -2.93 -1.51 -11.47
N ALA A 49 -2.32 -2.13 -12.47
CA ALA A 49 -1.99 -3.55 -12.45
C ALA A 49 -0.90 -3.87 -11.42
N ARG A 50 0.04 -2.95 -11.18
CA ARG A 50 1.02 -3.09 -10.08
C ARG A 50 0.33 -2.97 -8.72
N VAL A 51 -0.58 -2.01 -8.56
CA VAL A 51 -1.34 -1.85 -7.31
C VAL A 51 -2.18 -3.09 -7.02
N LEU A 52 -2.90 -3.62 -8.01
CA LEU A 52 -3.70 -4.84 -7.85
C LEU A 52 -2.85 -6.02 -7.37
N ARG A 53 -1.70 -6.27 -8.02
CA ARG A 53 -0.78 -7.35 -7.61
C ARG A 53 -0.25 -7.16 -6.19
N ALA A 54 0.11 -5.93 -5.81
CA ALA A 54 0.60 -5.63 -4.47
C ALA A 54 -0.50 -5.85 -3.41
N VAL A 55 -1.75 -5.50 -3.70
CA VAL A 55 -2.90 -5.79 -2.83
C VAL A 55 -3.09 -7.30 -2.67
N GLU A 56 -3.01 -8.06 -3.76
CA GLU A 56 -3.12 -9.52 -3.73
C GLU A 56 -1.98 -10.18 -2.93
N GLU A 57 -0.76 -9.64 -3.00
CA GLU A 57 0.41 -10.13 -2.29
C GLU A 57 0.27 -10.02 -0.77
N VAL A 58 -0.23 -8.89 -0.27
CA VAL A 58 -0.37 -8.65 1.18
C VAL A 58 -1.73 -9.06 1.74
N TRP A 59 -2.63 -9.55 0.88
CA TRP A 59 -4.02 -9.81 1.23
C TRP A 59 -4.19 -10.69 2.48
N SER A 60 -5.17 -10.35 3.30
CA SER A 60 -5.71 -11.20 4.36
C SER A 60 -7.16 -10.86 4.66
N ASP A 61 -7.84 -11.69 5.46
CA ASP A 61 -9.24 -11.44 5.84
C ASP A 61 -9.42 -10.21 6.74
N ASP A 62 -8.35 -9.69 7.32
CA ASP A 62 -8.33 -8.45 8.11
C ASP A 62 -8.26 -7.19 7.23
N GLY A 63 -8.05 -7.35 5.92
CA GLY A 63 -8.05 -6.27 4.93
C GLY A 63 -6.68 -5.72 4.58
N VAL A 64 -6.69 -4.69 3.72
CA VAL A 64 -5.49 -4.04 3.17
C VAL A 64 -5.65 -2.51 3.22
N LEU A 65 -4.64 -1.83 3.75
CA LEU A 65 -4.50 -0.38 3.64
C LEU A 65 -3.56 -0.04 2.47
N VAL A 66 -4.03 0.80 1.56
CA VAL A 66 -3.24 1.33 0.45
C VAL A 66 -2.94 2.79 0.74
N LEU A 67 -1.66 3.12 0.90
CA LEU A 67 -1.17 4.48 1.09
C LEU A 67 -0.62 5.02 -0.23
N MET A 68 -1.07 6.20 -0.65
CA MET A 68 -0.69 6.80 -1.93
C MET A 68 0.03 8.13 -1.75
N ASP A 69 0.97 8.45 -2.64
CA ASP A 69 1.76 9.69 -2.57
C ASP A 69 1.02 10.93 -3.11
N LEU A 70 0.79 10.98 -4.42
CA LEU A 70 0.30 12.15 -5.15
C LEU A 70 -0.86 11.75 -6.08
N GLY A 71 -1.61 12.74 -6.56
CA GLY A 71 -2.94 12.55 -7.16
C GLY A 71 -3.11 11.43 -8.21
N SER A 72 -2.16 11.18 -9.11
CA SER A 72 -2.26 10.08 -10.09
C SER A 72 -2.17 8.68 -9.49
N ALA A 73 -1.54 8.55 -8.32
CA ALA A 73 -1.52 7.30 -7.56
C ALA A 73 -2.91 6.94 -7.03
N VAL A 74 -3.72 7.94 -6.68
CA VAL A 74 -5.11 7.75 -6.23
C VAL A 74 -5.93 7.08 -7.32
N LEU A 75 -5.92 7.64 -8.54
CA LEU A 75 -6.65 7.07 -9.68
C LEU A 75 -6.20 5.64 -9.98
N SER A 76 -4.90 5.37 -9.92
CA SER A 76 -4.36 4.03 -10.16
C SER A 76 -4.84 3.03 -9.09
N ALA A 77 -4.91 3.47 -7.83
CA ALA A 77 -5.39 2.65 -6.72
C ALA A 77 -6.91 2.42 -6.78
N GLU A 78 -7.70 3.44 -7.13
CA GLU A 78 -9.15 3.31 -7.36
C GLU A 78 -9.44 2.28 -8.46
N LEU A 79 -8.77 2.39 -9.60
CA LEU A 79 -8.91 1.43 -10.71
C LEU A 79 -8.51 0.02 -10.30
N ALA A 80 -7.47 -0.15 -9.49
CA ALA A 80 -7.07 -1.46 -8.98
C ALA A 80 -8.14 -2.07 -8.05
N VAL A 81 -8.73 -1.26 -7.18
CA VAL A 81 -9.80 -1.68 -6.26
C VAL A 81 -11.09 -2.05 -7.00
N ASP A 82 -11.40 -1.34 -8.09
CA ASP A 82 -12.56 -1.67 -8.94
C ASP A 82 -12.45 -3.04 -9.61
N LEU A 83 -11.21 -3.52 -9.85
CA LEU A 83 -10.94 -4.84 -10.43
C LEU A 83 -11.08 -6.00 -9.44
N LEU A 84 -11.13 -5.73 -8.13
CA LEU A 84 -11.37 -6.74 -7.11
C LEU A 84 -12.83 -7.19 -7.12
N ASP A 85 -13.07 -8.39 -6.60
CA ASP A 85 -14.42 -8.88 -6.30
C ASP A 85 -15.05 -8.09 -5.13
N GLU A 86 -16.39 -8.06 -5.09
CA GLU A 86 -17.17 -7.22 -4.16
C GLU A 86 -16.80 -7.44 -2.69
N GLU A 87 -16.59 -8.70 -2.28
CA GLU A 87 -16.23 -9.05 -0.92
C GLU A 87 -14.87 -8.45 -0.52
N ARG A 88 -13.89 -8.53 -1.43
CA ARG A 88 -12.56 -7.98 -1.18
C ARG A 88 -12.55 -6.47 -1.23
N ARG A 89 -13.31 -5.87 -2.16
CA ARG A 89 -13.41 -4.42 -2.31
C ARG A 89 -13.80 -3.72 -1.00
N GLY A 90 -14.72 -4.32 -0.23
CA GLY A 90 -15.14 -3.81 1.08
C GLY A 90 -14.08 -3.84 2.17
N LYS A 91 -12.95 -4.53 1.96
CA LYS A 91 -11.83 -4.63 2.93
C LYS A 91 -10.53 -3.99 2.42
N VAL A 92 -10.57 -3.21 1.35
CA VAL A 92 -9.45 -2.39 0.90
C VAL A 92 -9.75 -0.93 1.20
N ARG A 93 -8.87 -0.28 1.96
CA ARG A 93 -8.98 1.14 2.29
C ARG A 93 -7.89 1.92 1.57
N LEU A 94 -8.30 2.96 0.84
CA LEU A 94 -7.39 3.91 0.22
C LEU A 94 -7.21 5.12 1.14
N THR A 95 -5.97 5.52 1.41
CA THR A 95 -5.65 6.69 2.24
C THR A 95 -4.62 7.59 1.56
N ALA A 96 -4.86 8.91 1.62
CA ALA A 96 -3.96 9.95 1.14
C ALA A 96 -3.22 10.62 2.32
N ALA A 97 -2.95 9.87 3.38
CA ALA A 97 -2.12 10.32 4.49
C ALA A 97 -0.70 10.69 4.01
N PRO A 98 0.05 11.54 4.74
CA PRO A 98 1.47 11.76 4.47
C PRO A 98 2.21 10.42 4.34
N LEU A 99 2.78 10.14 3.17
CA LEU A 99 3.16 8.78 2.77
C LEU A 99 4.09 8.11 3.79
N VAL A 100 5.14 8.81 4.21
CA VAL A 100 6.19 8.23 5.06
C VAL A 100 5.69 8.03 6.47
N GLU A 101 5.18 9.10 7.10
CA GLU A 101 4.71 9.11 8.47
C GLU A 101 3.50 8.20 8.65
N GLY A 102 2.57 8.25 7.69
CA GLY A 102 1.38 7.40 7.65
C GLY A 102 1.74 5.92 7.51
N ALA A 103 2.67 5.56 6.63
CA ALA A 103 3.08 4.17 6.45
C ALA A 103 3.72 3.59 7.71
N VAL A 104 4.57 4.37 8.40
CA VAL A 104 5.18 3.93 9.66
C VAL A 104 4.13 3.76 10.76
N ALA A 105 3.23 4.74 10.92
CA ALA A 105 2.17 4.66 11.92
C ALA A 105 1.23 3.47 11.67
N ALA A 106 0.81 3.29 10.42
CA ALA A 106 -0.05 2.19 10.01
C ALA A 106 0.65 0.82 10.18
N ALA A 107 1.93 0.70 9.82
CA ALA A 107 2.66 -0.54 9.99
C ALA A 107 2.77 -0.92 11.47
N VAL A 108 3.07 0.04 12.36
CA VAL A 108 3.09 -0.19 13.81
C VAL A 108 1.71 -0.60 14.32
N SER A 109 0.64 0.10 13.93
CA SER A 109 -0.74 -0.24 14.34
C SER A 109 -1.13 -1.65 13.85
N ALA A 110 -0.83 -1.99 12.60
CA ALA A 110 -1.06 -3.32 12.05
C ALA A 110 -0.28 -4.40 12.83
N SER A 111 0.98 -4.14 13.22
CA SER A 111 1.79 -5.08 14.01
C SER A 111 1.18 -5.40 15.38
N LEU A 112 0.41 -4.46 15.93
CA LEU A 112 -0.29 -4.63 17.20
C LEU A 112 -1.62 -5.40 17.05
N GLY A 113 -2.02 -5.72 15.81
CA GLY A 113 -3.25 -6.44 15.51
C GLY A 113 -4.50 -5.55 15.50
N ASP A 114 -4.33 -4.24 15.34
CA ASP A 114 -5.44 -3.30 15.26
C ASP A 114 -6.31 -3.56 14.00
N PRO A 115 -7.63 -3.31 14.08
CA PRO A 115 -8.52 -3.47 12.93
C PRO A 115 -8.25 -2.41 11.85
N LEU A 116 -8.63 -2.70 10.60
CA LEU A 116 -8.40 -1.83 9.44
C LEU A 116 -8.83 -0.36 9.66
N GLU A 117 -9.94 -0.12 10.36
CA GLU A 117 -10.42 1.23 10.69
C GLU A 117 -9.44 2.03 11.55
N ALA A 118 -8.72 1.37 12.47
CA ALA A 118 -7.74 2.01 13.35
C ALA A 118 -6.36 2.17 12.67
N VAL A 119 -6.05 1.31 11.70
CA VAL A 119 -4.81 1.37 10.92
C VAL A 119 -4.85 2.48 9.85
N ALA A 120 -6.05 2.86 9.37
CA ALA A 120 -6.28 3.71 8.19
C ALA A 120 -6.18 5.24 8.40
#